data_AF-A0A1G6LM40-F1
#
_entry.id   AF-A0A1G6LM40-F1
#
_cell.length_a   1.000
_cell.length_b   1.000
_cell.length_c   1.000
_cell.angle_alpha   90.00
_cell.angle_beta   90.00
_cell.angle_gamma   90.00
#
_symmetry.space_group_name_H-M   'P 1'
#
loop_
_entity.id
_entity.type
_entity.pdbx_description
1 polymer ?
#
loop_
_entity_poly.entity_id
_entity_poly.type
_entity_poly.pdbx_seq_one_letter_code
_entity_poly.pdbx_strand_id
1 'polypeptide(L)'
;MTDSILVEHKLDTIHRQAKRFAARLKLPITVAKDILARSCYRCSAWTDLVNRLKRRTLDKNIQLLASLPSSSEARSYFFEQRRDLARSMSQHLLTNTNLAGMLGHLQEIFAVGSGPILLGDVVPTLNASEWQPANIGPDPWAVVESTVVVNGTCLRLIGTRTYLPRFYDFGSERGEYAEPVGKLRIVWKEPAAWYQAALDYLNDPNATDVLLPIIELTEEMARHQDWFETALATSSYVEEYGFGDDDLVPVFVEGQNCYVVFGYPVNPSQKQANLTTIELALADHNFSQVVELHGSPVCLEWISYDSKTRMHSGEFGEYFEKLKLAILRGDELYPTLRKDGQSGILFVHPATDFDIRYELKMEFTHLGDEIAFVLKTTNLALCRDLLGKVASRELMVYSSGGKRRYFSLLLVSKHDGPPELSLAFESESPGRASMSNLVHSFFVNEEKDGWEILLEIAPELINLTDRIGVRALGAAINHGLIQRLPVDFMDNFNKPPARCDKIPQVSEDVIKRLERPLNSDGVVTLRSADYSRENF
;
A
#
# COMPACT_ATOMS: atom_id res chain seq x y z
N MET A 1 -22.74 -40.85 -0.48
CA MET A 1 -21.43 -40.49 -1.04
C MET A 1 -20.40 -40.93 -0.01
N THR A 2 -19.44 -41.80 -0.35
CA THR A 2 -18.44 -42.30 0.62
C THR A 2 -17.44 -41.18 0.96
N ASP A 3 -16.93 -41.16 2.20
CA ASP A 3 -16.00 -40.12 2.68
C ASP A 3 -14.77 -39.94 1.76
N SER A 4 -14.31 -41.01 1.12
CA SER A 4 -13.18 -40.98 0.16
C SER A 4 -13.47 -40.10 -1.08
N ILE A 5 -14.68 -40.18 -1.65
CA ILE A 5 -15.06 -39.45 -2.86
C ILE A 5 -15.16 -37.94 -2.56
N LEU A 6 -15.62 -37.59 -1.36
CA LEU A 6 -15.71 -36.19 -0.93
C LEU A 6 -14.33 -35.55 -0.75
N VAL A 7 -13.37 -36.32 -0.20
CA VAL A 7 -11.97 -35.88 -0.03
C VAL A 7 -11.29 -35.67 -1.39
N GLU A 8 -11.45 -36.61 -2.32
CA GLU A 8 -10.90 -36.50 -3.67
C GLU A 8 -11.44 -35.26 -4.40
N HIS A 9 -12.76 -35.02 -4.36
CA HIS A 9 -13.36 -33.86 -5.00
C HIS A 9 -12.87 -32.52 -4.41
N LYS A 10 -12.69 -32.44 -3.09
CA LYS A 10 -12.12 -31.25 -2.44
C LYS A 10 -10.67 -31.02 -2.85
N LEU A 11 -9.86 -32.10 -2.87
CA LEU A 11 -8.47 -32.01 -3.29
C LEU A 11 -8.32 -31.58 -4.75
N ASP A 12 -9.18 -32.07 -5.65
CA ASP A 12 -9.21 -31.63 -7.05
C ASP A 12 -9.59 -30.16 -7.20
N THR A 13 -10.49 -29.68 -6.36
CA THR A 13 -10.85 -28.26 -6.32
C THR A 13 -9.68 -27.40 -5.87
N ILE A 14 -8.97 -27.78 -4.80
CA ILE A 14 -7.77 -27.09 -4.33
C ILE A 14 -6.66 -27.16 -5.40
N HIS A 15 -6.50 -28.28 -6.12
CA HIS A 15 -5.57 -28.39 -7.23
C HIS A 15 -5.88 -27.39 -8.36
N ARG A 16 -7.16 -27.18 -8.68
CA ARG A 16 -7.57 -26.17 -9.67
C ARG A 16 -7.26 -24.75 -9.19
N GLN A 17 -7.48 -24.46 -7.91
CA GLN A 17 -7.10 -23.17 -7.30
C GLN A 17 -5.58 -22.95 -7.39
N ALA A 18 -4.77 -23.95 -7.03
CA ALA A 18 -3.31 -23.86 -7.14
C ALA A 18 -2.83 -23.68 -8.60
N LYS A 19 -3.50 -24.31 -9.58
CA LYS A 19 -3.20 -24.11 -11.01
C LYS A 19 -3.48 -22.69 -11.46
N ARG A 20 -4.62 -22.10 -11.06
CA ARG A 20 -4.95 -20.70 -11.35
C ARG A 20 -3.95 -19.76 -10.70
N PHE A 21 -3.58 -20.02 -9.45
CA PHE A 21 -2.56 -19.25 -8.74
C PHE A 21 -1.20 -19.29 -9.42
N ALA A 22 -0.75 -20.50 -9.80
CA ALA A 22 0.48 -20.70 -10.55
C ALA A 22 0.49 -19.94 -11.87
N ALA A 23 -0.60 -20.01 -12.63
CA ALA A 23 -0.72 -19.29 -13.90
C ALA A 23 -0.73 -17.76 -13.70
N ARG A 24 -1.56 -17.28 -12.76
CA ARG A 24 -1.78 -15.84 -12.54
C ARG A 24 -0.52 -15.11 -12.12
N LEU A 25 0.25 -15.72 -11.21
CA LEU A 25 1.49 -15.13 -10.70
C LEU A 25 2.74 -15.79 -11.27
N LYS A 26 2.63 -16.54 -12.37
CA LYS A 26 3.76 -17.18 -13.07
C LYS A 26 4.70 -17.94 -12.11
N LEU A 27 4.12 -18.74 -11.21
CA LEU A 27 4.82 -19.54 -10.23
C LEU A 27 4.89 -21.01 -10.66
N PRO A 28 5.93 -21.77 -10.25
CA PRO A 28 5.90 -23.21 -10.33
C PRO A 28 4.72 -23.75 -9.52
N ILE A 29 4.02 -24.76 -10.05
CA ILE A 29 2.82 -25.31 -9.40
C ILE A 29 3.10 -25.83 -7.99
N THR A 30 4.31 -26.33 -7.73
CA THR A 30 4.74 -26.81 -6.40
C THR A 30 4.81 -25.67 -5.40
N VAL A 31 5.33 -24.51 -5.80
CA VAL A 31 5.41 -23.30 -4.98
C VAL A 31 4.01 -22.74 -4.73
N ALA A 32 3.18 -22.64 -5.78
CA ALA A 32 1.81 -22.16 -5.65
C ALA A 32 0.99 -23.03 -4.69
N LYS A 33 1.13 -24.36 -4.74
CA LYS A 33 0.50 -25.29 -3.79
C LYS A 33 0.91 -25.00 -2.35
N ASP A 34 2.20 -24.84 -2.09
CA ASP A 34 2.69 -24.63 -0.73
C ASP A 34 2.27 -23.27 -0.16
N ILE A 35 2.38 -22.20 -0.96
CA ILE A 35 1.91 -20.87 -0.56
C ILE A 35 0.40 -20.88 -0.30
N LEU A 36 -0.41 -21.49 -1.19
CA LEU A 36 -1.85 -21.57 -1.00
C LEU A 36 -2.22 -22.32 0.28
N ALA A 37 -1.51 -23.42 0.58
CA ALA A 37 -1.71 -24.19 1.79
C ALA A 37 -1.38 -23.38 3.05
N ARG A 38 -0.28 -22.62 3.02
CA ARG A 38 0.21 -21.83 4.16
C ARG A 38 -0.62 -20.58 4.41
N SER A 39 -0.87 -19.80 3.37
CA SER A 39 -1.59 -18.54 3.45
C SER A 39 -3.10 -18.75 3.65
N CYS A 40 -3.79 -19.21 2.62
CA CYS A 40 -5.25 -19.27 2.64
C CYS A 40 -5.79 -20.40 3.52
N TYR A 41 -5.20 -21.59 3.43
CA TYR A 41 -5.67 -22.76 4.16
C TYR A 41 -5.11 -22.89 5.58
N ARG A 42 -4.20 -21.98 6.01
CA ARG A 42 -3.61 -21.93 7.36
C ARG A 42 -2.97 -23.26 7.80
N CYS A 43 -2.34 -23.97 6.86
CA CYS A 43 -1.61 -25.22 7.09
C CYS A 43 -0.10 -24.96 7.14
N SER A 44 0.71 -25.87 7.70
CA SER A 44 2.16 -25.67 7.73
C SER A 44 2.83 -25.86 6.36
N ALA A 45 2.26 -26.74 5.55
CA ALA A 45 2.73 -27.06 4.19
C ALA A 45 1.61 -27.75 3.38
N TRP A 46 1.83 -27.96 2.09
CA TRP A 46 0.91 -28.71 1.24
C TRP A 46 0.57 -30.12 1.78
N THR A 47 1.55 -30.83 2.34
CA THR A 47 1.36 -32.18 2.91
C THR A 47 0.44 -32.17 4.13
N ASP A 48 0.51 -31.13 4.97
CA ASP A 48 -0.40 -30.95 6.11
C ASP A 48 -1.84 -30.73 5.63
N LEU A 49 -2.06 -29.90 4.60
CA LEU A 49 -3.38 -29.71 4.01
C LEU A 49 -3.98 -31.04 3.50
N VAL A 50 -3.20 -31.84 2.76
CA VAL A 50 -3.65 -33.17 2.29
C VAL A 50 -3.99 -34.10 3.45
N ASN A 51 -3.20 -34.08 4.53
CA ASN A 51 -3.46 -34.90 5.71
C ASN A 51 -4.71 -34.45 6.48
N ARG A 52 -4.94 -33.13 6.60
CA ARG A 52 -6.13 -32.57 7.24
C ARG A 52 -7.41 -32.88 6.47
N LEU A 53 -7.37 -32.89 5.15
CA LEU A 53 -8.50 -33.28 4.31
C LEU A 53 -8.96 -34.72 4.58
N LYS A 54 -8.06 -35.61 5.01
CA LYS A 54 -8.37 -37.02 5.34
C LYS A 54 -8.91 -37.21 6.76
N ARG A 55 -8.93 -36.17 7.60
CA ARG A 55 -9.43 -36.25 8.98
C ARG A 55 -10.96 -36.30 8.98
N ARG A 56 -11.53 -36.99 9.98
CA ARG A 56 -12.99 -37.10 10.16
C ARG A 56 -13.67 -35.74 10.42
N THR A 57 -12.99 -34.86 11.14
CA THR A 57 -13.43 -33.48 11.40
C THR A 57 -12.52 -32.52 10.66
N LEU A 58 -13.05 -31.88 9.62
CA LEU A 58 -12.35 -30.91 8.82
C LEU A 58 -12.47 -29.51 9.43
N ASP A 59 -11.40 -28.74 9.36
CA ASP A 59 -11.42 -27.32 9.73
C ASP A 59 -12.40 -26.54 8.84
N LYS A 60 -13.20 -25.65 9.44
CA LYS A 60 -14.23 -24.86 8.74
C LYS A 60 -13.64 -24.02 7.61
N ASN A 61 -12.48 -23.39 7.81
CA ASN A 61 -11.79 -22.60 6.79
C ASN A 61 -11.43 -23.48 5.58
N ILE A 62 -10.84 -24.65 5.83
CA ILE A 62 -10.48 -25.60 4.76
C ILE A 62 -11.74 -26.09 4.04
N GLN A 63 -12.80 -26.42 4.79
CA GLN A 63 -14.04 -26.91 4.23
C GLN A 63 -14.68 -25.89 3.29
N LEU A 64 -14.79 -24.63 3.71
CA LEU A 64 -15.46 -23.56 2.96
C LEU A 64 -14.63 -23.16 1.74
N LEU A 65 -13.34 -22.87 1.89
CA LEU A 65 -12.47 -22.48 0.77
C LEU A 65 -12.37 -23.58 -0.30
N ALA A 66 -12.33 -24.86 0.10
CA ALA A 66 -12.31 -25.99 -0.84
C ALA A 66 -13.66 -26.23 -1.54
N SER A 67 -14.73 -25.53 -1.12
CA SER A 67 -16.07 -25.62 -1.74
C SER A 67 -16.35 -24.47 -2.72
N LEU A 68 -15.40 -23.55 -2.89
CA LEU A 68 -15.47 -22.49 -3.90
C LEU A 68 -15.19 -23.04 -5.31
N PRO A 69 -15.88 -22.52 -6.34
CA PRO A 69 -16.78 -21.36 -6.29
C PRO A 69 -18.26 -21.72 -6.12
N SER A 70 -18.61 -23.00 -5.96
CA SER A 70 -19.99 -23.47 -6.11
C SER A 70 -20.90 -23.23 -4.89
N SER A 71 -20.35 -23.15 -3.68
CA SER A 71 -21.14 -22.94 -2.46
C SER A 71 -21.36 -21.46 -2.16
N SER A 72 -22.63 -21.07 -1.92
CA SER A 72 -22.99 -19.70 -1.52
C SER A 72 -22.44 -19.34 -0.14
N GLU A 73 -22.55 -20.24 0.83
CA GLU A 73 -21.95 -20.06 2.17
C GLU A 73 -20.44 -19.85 2.09
N ALA A 74 -19.75 -20.61 1.23
CA ALA A 74 -18.33 -20.45 1.02
C ALA A 74 -17.98 -19.10 0.37
N ARG A 75 -18.83 -18.58 -0.53
CA ARG A 75 -18.65 -17.24 -1.12
C ARG A 75 -18.80 -16.16 -0.06
N SER A 76 -19.84 -16.21 0.77
CA SER A 76 -20.02 -15.26 1.87
C SER A 76 -18.81 -15.27 2.81
N TYR A 77 -18.36 -16.45 3.22
CA TYR A 77 -17.15 -16.60 4.03
C TYR A 77 -15.90 -16.02 3.35
N PHE A 78 -15.73 -16.25 2.04
CA PHE A 78 -14.61 -15.68 1.30
C PHE A 78 -14.64 -14.15 1.31
N PHE A 79 -15.79 -13.53 1.04
CA PHE A 79 -15.92 -12.07 1.04
C PHE A 79 -15.72 -11.45 2.43
N GLU A 80 -16.12 -12.15 3.49
CA GLU A 80 -15.85 -11.75 4.87
C GLU A 80 -14.35 -11.81 5.24
N GLN A 81 -13.60 -12.79 4.69
CA GLN A 81 -12.22 -13.07 5.09
C GLN A 81 -11.16 -12.59 4.07
N ARG A 82 -11.56 -12.07 2.90
CA ARG A 82 -10.66 -11.81 1.77
C ARG A 82 -9.49 -10.86 2.10
N ARG A 83 -9.69 -9.86 2.97
CA ARG A 83 -8.63 -8.94 3.39
C ARG A 83 -7.53 -9.69 4.15
N ASP A 84 -7.91 -10.53 5.08
CA ASP A 84 -6.97 -11.36 5.85
C ASP A 84 -6.28 -12.40 4.96
N LEU A 85 -7.02 -12.99 4.01
CA LEU A 85 -6.44 -13.90 3.01
C LEU A 85 -5.41 -13.17 2.13
N ALA A 86 -5.67 -11.92 1.73
CA ALA A 86 -4.76 -11.12 0.91
C ALA A 86 -3.49 -10.76 1.68
N ARG A 87 -3.64 -10.27 2.91
CA ARG A 87 -2.53 -9.97 3.83
C ARG A 87 -1.73 -11.22 4.17
N SER A 88 -2.39 -12.36 4.38
CA SER A 88 -1.69 -13.62 4.61
C SER A 88 -0.91 -14.09 3.38
N MET A 89 -1.47 -13.94 2.18
CA MET A 89 -0.76 -14.31 0.94
C MET A 89 0.44 -13.41 0.67
N SER A 90 0.33 -12.11 0.93
CA SER A 90 1.45 -11.16 0.76
C SER A 90 2.62 -11.44 1.71
N GLN A 91 2.42 -12.21 2.79
CA GLN A 91 3.49 -12.65 3.67
C GLN A 91 4.41 -13.71 3.05
N HIS A 92 4.09 -14.25 1.88
CA HIS A 92 4.89 -15.31 1.24
C HIS A 92 5.49 -14.92 -0.12
N LEU A 93 4.98 -13.85 -0.73
CA LEU A 93 5.28 -13.47 -2.11
C LEU A 93 5.15 -11.96 -2.30
N LEU A 94 6.13 -11.36 -2.96
CA LEU A 94 6.05 -10.03 -3.56
C LEU A 94 5.25 -10.10 -4.85
N THR A 95 4.17 -9.33 -4.92
CA THR A 95 3.25 -9.32 -6.06
C THR A 95 3.24 -8.00 -6.83
N ASN A 96 3.95 -6.97 -6.35
CA ASN A 96 3.94 -5.61 -6.89
C ASN A 96 2.55 -5.02 -7.07
N THR A 97 1.62 -5.44 -6.23
CA THR A 97 0.28 -4.88 -6.19
C THR A 97 -0.05 -4.46 -4.77
N ASN A 98 -0.87 -3.43 -4.67
CA ASN A 98 -1.53 -3.02 -3.45
C ASN A 98 -2.63 -4.03 -3.06
N LEU A 99 -3.32 -3.75 -1.95
CA LEU A 99 -4.36 -4.61 -1.40
C LEU A 99 -5.48 -4.89 -2.41
N ALA A 100 -5.91 -3.87 -3.18
CA ALA A 100 -6.97 -4.03 -4.17
C ALA A 100 -6.59 -5.05 -5.25
N GLY A 101 -5.40 -4.94 -5.85
CA GLY A 101 -5.00 -5.94 -6.86
C GLY A 101 -4.71 -7.32 -6.25
N MET A 102 -4.31 -7.42 -4.97
CA MET A 102 -4.25 -8.71 -4.26
C MET A 102 -5.63 -9.35 -4.09
N LEU A 103 -6.66 -8.57 -3.78
CA LEU A 103 -8.05 -9.05 -3.73
C LEU A 103 -8.49 -9.55 -5.12
N GLY A 104 -8.12 -8.83 -6.19
CA GLY A 104 -8.35 -9.27 -7.56
C GLY A 104 -7.71 -10.62 -7.87
N HIS A 105 -6.44 -10.83 -7.48
CA HIS A 105 -5.77 -12.12 -7.61
C HIS A 105 -6.51 -13.23 -6.85
N LEU A 106 -6.97 -12.97 -5.62
CA LEU A 106 -7.72 -13.96 -4.85
C LEU A 106 -9.06 -14.32 -5.50
N GLN A 107 -9.81 -13.35 -6.01
CA GLN A 107 -11.06 -13.61 -6.73
C GLN A 107 -10.83 -14.55 -7.92
N GLU A 108 -9.77 -14.32 -8.70
CA GLU A 108 -9.40 -15.19 -9.81
C GLU A 108 -8.96 -16.60 -9.34
N ILE A 109 -8.11 -16.69 -8.31
CA ILE A 109 -7.60 -17.96 -7.76
C ILE A 109 -8.75 -18.84 -7.28
N PHE A 110 -9.70 -18.25 -6.54
CA PHE A 110 -10.86 -18.97 -6.01
C PHE A 110 -12.04 -19.03 -6.98
N ALA A 111 -11.96 -18.34 -8.12
CA ALA A 111 -13.02 -18.19 -9.12
C ALA A 111 -14.32 -17.60 -8.55
N VAL A 112 -14.18 -16.62 -7.66
CA VAL A 112 -15.29 -15.95 -6.97
C VAL A 112 -15.40 -14.51 -7.48
N GLY A 113 -16.11 -14.33 -8.59
CA GLY A 113 -16.32 -13.03 -9.21
C GLY A 113 -15.27 -12.67 -10.27
N SER A 114 -15.65 -11.75 -11.15
CA SER A 114 -14.81 -11.19 -12.23
C SER A 114 -15.00 -9.68 -12.37
N GLY A 115 -15.65 -9.04 -11.39
CA GLY A 115 -15.90 -7.61 -11.38
C GLY A 115 -14.67 -6.83 -10.90
N PRO A 116 -14.64 -5.50 -11.12
CA PRO A 116 -13.64 -4.65 -10.51
C PRO A 116 -13.72 -4.74 -8.97
N ILE A 117 -12.57 -4.59 -8.32
CA ILE A 117 -12.51 -4.42 -6.86
C ILE A 117 -12.97 -2.99 -6.56
N LEU A 118 -14.04 -2.86 -5.79
CA LEU A 118 -14.58 -1.57 -5.38
C LEU A 118 -13.93 -1.11 -4.07
N LEU A 119 -14.09 0.16 -3.72
CA LEU A 119 -13.53 0.71 -2.48
C LEU A 119 -14.05 -0.03 -1.24
N GLY A 120 -15.36 -0.29 -1.16
CA GLY A 120 -15.98 -1.08 -0.08
C GLY A 120 -15.51 -2.54 -0.01
N ASP A 121 -14.80 -3.03 -1.03
CA ASP A 121 -14.15 -4.32 -0.94
C ASP A 121 -12.86 -4.31 -0.13
N VAL A 122 -12.23 -3.14 -0.06
CA VAL A 122 -10.94 -2.90 0.57
C VAL A 122 -11.12 -2.31 1.98
N VAL A 123 -12.05 -1.38 2.15
CA VAL A 123 -12.24 -0.63 3.41
C VAL A 123 -13.65 -0.81 3.98
N PRO A 124 -13.87 -0.57 5.29
CA PRO A 124 -15.22 -0.59 5.87
C PRO A 124 -16.10 0.52 5.28
N THR A 125 -17.40 0.26 5.16
CA THR A 125 -18.37 1.24 4.65
C THR A 125 -19.15 1.90 5.79
N LEU A 126 -19.23 3.23 5.76
CA LEU A 126 -20.09 4.04 6.60
C LEU A 126 -21.51 4.10 6.05
N ASN A 127 -22.49 3.67 6.85
CA ASN A 127 -23.90 3.77 6.50
C ASN A 127 -24.46 5.13 6.93
N ALA A 128 -24.25 6.16 6.12
CA ALA A 128 -24.80 7.48 6.35
C ALA A 128 -26.29 7.57 5.94
N SER A 129 -27.03 8.48 6.56
CA SER A 129 -28.37 8.85 6.14
C SER A 129 -28.34 9.57 4.78
N GLU A 130 -29.51 9.76 4.16
CA GLU A 130 -29.60 10.62 2.98
C GLU A 130 -29.06 12.02 3.28
N TRP A 131 -28.32 12.58 2.33
CA TRP A 131 -27.86 13.97 2.39
C TRP A 131 -29.05 14.92 2.30
N GLN A 132 -29.04 15.97 3.11
CA GLN A 132 -30.07 17.01 3.14
C GLN A 132 -29.43 18.39 3.00
N PRO A 133 -30.08 19.33 2.30
CA PRO A 133 -29.67 20.73 2.27
C PRO A 133 -29.53 21.34 3.68
N ALA A 134 -28.39 21.96 3.97
CA ALA A 134 -28.22 22.79 5.15
C ALA A 134 -28.85 24.18 4.98
N ASN A 135 -29.19 24.55 3.73
CA ASN A 135 -29.74 25.85 3.33
C ASN A 135 -28.81 27.04 3.67
N ILE A 136 -27.49 26.81 3.62
CA ILE A 136 -26.48 27.87 3.74
C ILE A 136 -26.12 28.38 2.35
N GLY A 137 -26.53 29.61 2.05
CA GLY A 137 -26.28 30.26 0.77
C GLY A 137 -27.45 30.15 -0.23
N PRO A 138 -27.28 30.71 -1.44
CA PRO A 138 -28.34 30.82 -2.44
C PRO A 138 -28.74 29.48 -3.10
N ASP A 139 -27.82 28.53 -3.21
CA ASP A 139 -28.12 27.16 -3.64
C ASP A 139 -28.23 26.27 -2.38
N PRO A 140 -29.40 25.64 -2.12
CA PRO A 140 -29.60 24.77 -0.96
C PRO A 140 -28.56 23.64 -0.84
N TRP A 141 -28.00 23.20 -1.97
CA TRP A 141 -27.03 22.10 -2.03
C TRP A 141 -25.57 22.55 -1.96
N ALA A 142 -25.29 23.84 -1.78
CA ALA A 142 -23.91 24.31 -1.57
C ALA A 142 -23.28 23.72 -0.31
N VAL A 143 -24.10 23.54 0.74
CA VAL A 143 -23.74 22.85 1.98
C VAL A 143 -24.81 21.81 2.29
N VAL A 144 -24.38 20.59 2.55
CA VAL A 144 -25.24 19.45 2.84
C VAL A 144 -24.89 18.84 4.19
N GLU A 145 -25.88 18.24 4.85
CA GLU A 145 -25.70 17.51 6.08
C GLU A 145 -26.15 16.06 5.93
N SER A 146 -25.44 15.16 6.59
CA SER A 146 -25.85 13.77 6.79
C SER A 146 -25.47 13.31 8.19
N THR A 147 -25.92 12.12 8.57
CA THR A 147 -25.65 11.53 9.88
C THR A 147 -25.20 10.09 9.74
N VAL A 148 -24.23 9.67 10.55
CA VAL A 148 -23.78 8.29 10.65
C VAL A 148 -23.66 7.91 12.11
N VAL A 149 -23.92 6.65 12.45
CA VAL A 149 -23.67 6.12 13.79
C VAL A 149 -22.53 5.12 13.71
N VAL A 150 -21.42 5.41 14.39
CA VAL A 150 -20.22 4.56 14.43
C VAL A 150 -20.00 4.11 15.86
N ASN A 151 -20.01 2.79 16.09
CA ASN A 151 -19.78 2.20 17.42
C ASN A 151 -20.68 2.79 18.53
N GLY A 152 -21.91 3.18 18.17
CA GLY A 152 -22.89 3.79 19.09
C GLY A 152 -22.81 5.30 19.22
N THR A 153 -21.80 5.95 18.63
CA THR A 153 -21.66 7.41 18.60
C THR A 153 -22.26 7.98 17.33
N CYS A 154 -23.14 8.97 17.47
CA CYS A 154 -23.72 9.70 16.34
C CYS A 154 -22.74 10.79 15.88
N LEU A 155 -22.38 10.78 14.60
CA LEU A 155 -21.61 11.83 13.95
C LEU A 155 -22.51 12.58 12.98
N ARG A 156 -22.44 13.91 13.01
CA ARG A 156 -22.97 14.76 11.94
C ARG A 156 -21.87 14.95 10.90
N LEU A 157 -22.21 14.69 9.66
CA LEU A 157 -21.36 14.93 8.49
C LEU A 157 -21.81 16.23 7.83
N ILE A 158 -20.88 17.12 7.53
CA ILE A 158 -21.08 18.35 6.76
C ILE A 158 -20.28 18.21 5.48
N GLY A 159 -20.97 18.23 4.35
CA GLY A 159 -20.36 18.32 3.02
C GLY A 159 -20.43 19.75 2.51
N THR A 160 -19.29 20.30 2.10
CA THR A 160 -19.21 21.62 1.46
C THR A 160 -18.82 21.44 -0.01
N ARG A 161 -19.63 21.97 -0.93
CA ARG A 161 -19.38 21.84 -2.37
C ARG A 161 -18.18 22.68 -2.77
N THR A 162 -17.18 22.06 -3.36
CA THR A 162 -15.89 22.68 -3.68
C THR A 162 -15.58 22.63 -5.16
N TYR A 163 -14.86 23.63 -5.64
CA TYR A 163 -14.37 23.69 -7.00
C TYR A 163 -13.10 22.83 -7.09
N LEU A 164 -13.21 21.66 -7.71
CA LEU A 164 -12.11 20.73 -7.92
C LEU A 164 -12.16 20.21 -9.37
N PRO A 165 -11.70 21.01 -10.34
CA PRO A 165 -11.90 20.74 -11.76
C PRO A 165 -11.21 19.46 -12.24
N ARG A 166 -10.16 18.98 -11.55
CA ARG A 166 -9.55 17.66 -11.83
C ARG A 166 -10.53 16.48 -11.76
N PHE A 167 -11.65 16.62 -11.03
CA PHE A 167 -12.69 15.60 -10.91
C PHE A 167 -13.89 15.85 -11.82
N TYR A 168 -13.88 16.89 -12.65
CA TYR A 168 -14.92 17.15 -13.63
C TYR A 168 -14.67 16.34 -14.90
N ASP A 169 -15.76 15.95 -15.57
CA ASP A 169 -15.68 15.23 -16.84
C ASP A 169 -15.54 16.21 -18.02
N PHE A 170 -14.30 16.57 -18.35
CA PHE A 170 -13.96 17.34 -19.55
C PHE A 170 -13.61 16.44 -20.77
N GLY A 171 -13.83 15.13 -20.68
CA GLY A 171 -13.44 14.18 -21.72
C GLY A 171 -11.91 13.98 -21.83
N SER A 172 -11.29 14.49 -22.91
CA SER A 172 -9.85 14.30 -23.17
C SER A 172 -8.95 15.37 -22.53
N GLU A 173 -9.54 16.45 -22.04
CA GLU A 173 -8.83 17.54 -21.39
C GLU A 173 -8.53 17.20 -19.92
N ARG A 174 -7.43 17.76 -19.42
CA ARG A 174 -6.93 17.53 -18.06
C ARG A 174 -7.42 18.66 -17.15
N GLY A 175 -8.45 18.36 -16.36
CA GLY A 175 -9.09 19.33 -15.47
C GLY A 175 -8.15 19.94 -14.43
N GLU A 176 -7.04 19.27 -14.10
CA GLU A 176 -6.01 19.78 -13.19
C GLU A 176 -5.37 21.09 -13.68
N TYR A 177 -5.42 21.40 -14.97
CA TYR A 177 -4.87 22.65 -15.50
C TYR A 177 -5.77 23.86 -15.23
N ALA A 178 -7.05 23.65 -14.94
CA ALA A 178 -8.02 24.69 -14.62
C ALA A 178 -8.10 24.99 -13.11
N GLU A 179 -7.11 24.55 -12.33
CA GLU A 179 -7.00 24.88 -10.92
C GLU A 179 -6.34 26.25 -10.73
N PRO A 180 -6.96 27.18 -9.98
CA PRO A 180 -6.36 28.47 -9.71
C PRO A 180 -5.27 28.31 -8.64
N VAL A 181 -4.44 29.35 -8.49
CA VAL A 181 -3.44 29.37 -7.41
C VAL A 181 -4.08 29.81 -6.09
N GLY A 182 -3.74 29.13 -5.00
CA GLY A 182 -4.12 29.51 -3.62
C GLY A 182 -5.21 28.62 -3.04
N LYS A 183 -6.08 29.21 -2.19
CA LYS A 183 -7.04 28.45 -1.39
C LYS A 183 -8.18 27.82 -2.19
N LEU A 184 -8.60 26.63 -1.76
CA LEU A 184 -9.79 25.95 -2.26
C LEU A 184 -11.03 26.85 -2.20
N ARG A 185 -11.87 26.79 -3.25
CA ARG A 185 -13.06 27.65 -3.39
C ARG A 185 -14.35 26.87 -3.18
N ILE A 186 -15.30 27.48 -2.48
CA ILE A 186 -16.65 26.94 -2.26
C ILE A 186 -17.55 27.35 -3.44
N VAL A 187 -18.27 26.38 -4.01
CA VAL A 187 -19.23 26.59 -5.10
C VAL A 187 -20.60 26.90 -4.50
N TRP A 188 -20.84 28.17 -4.18
CA TRP A 188 -22.05 28.63 -3.51
C TRP A 188 -23.33 28.65 -4.36
N LYS A 189 -23.20 28.77 -5.68
CA LYS A 189 -24.31 28.71 -6.64
C LYS A 189 -23.83 28.37 -8.04
N GLU A 190 -24.79 27.95 -8.87
CA GLU A 190 -24.63 27.74 -10.32
C GLU A 190 -23.42 26.87 -10.68
N PRO A 191 -23.33 25.59 -10.25
CA PRO A 191 -22.18 24.73 -10.53
C PRO A 191 -21.80 24.65 -12.02
N ALA A 192 -22.79 24.71 -12.90
CA ALA A 192 -22.58 24.74 -14.34
C ALA A 192 -21.74 25.95 -14.81
N ALA A 193 -21.88 27.11 -14.17
CA ALA A 193 -21.07 28.29 -14.49
C ALA A 193 -19.60 28.12 -14.09
N TRP A 194 -19.34 27.38 -13.00
CA TRP A 194 -17.98 27.05 -12.57
C TRP A 194 -17.33 26.02 -13.51
N TYR A 195 -18.09 25.01 -13.93
CA TYR A 195 -17.65 24.06 -14.95
C TYR A 195 -17.36 24.79 -16.28
N GLN A 196 -18.24 25.70 -16.71
CA GLN A 196 -18.04 26.46 -17.94
C GLN A 196 -16.81 27.38 -17.85
N ALA A 197 -16.58 28.04 -16.71
CA ALA A 197 -15.39 28.86 -16.51
C ALA A 197 -14.09 28.05 -16.65
N ALA A 198 -14.07 26.83 -16.11
CA ALA A 198 -12.95 25.91 -16.27
C ALA A 198 -12.77 25.49 -17.74
N LEU A 199 -13.86 25.13 -18.41
CA LEU A 199 -13.84 24.73 -19.82
C LEU A 199 -13.39 25.88 -20.74
N ASP A 200 -13.87 27.09 -20.51
CA ASP A 200 -13.49 28.29 -21.27
C ASP A 200 -11.99 28.56 -21.11
N TYR A 201 -11.45 28.41 -19.90
CA TYR A 201 -10.02 28.51 -19.64
C TYR A 201 -9.20 27.43 -20.37
N LEU A 202 -9.63 26.16 -20.30
CA LEU A 202 -8.93 25.05 -20.97
C LEU A 202 -8.91 25.20 -22.50
N ASN A 203 -9.91 25.88 -23.06
CA ASN A 203 -10.04 26.13 -24.50
C ASN A 203 -9.38 27.43 -24.99
N ASP A 204 -8.98 28.34 -24.11
CA ASP A 204 -8.32 29.59 -24.49
C ASP A 204 -6.79 29.51 -24.32
N PRO A 205 -6.02 29.40 -25.42
CA PRO A 205 -4.55 29.32 -25.35
C PRO A 205 -3.90 30.63 -24.87
N ASN A 206 -4.65 31.72 -24.76
CA ASN A 206 -4.16 33.01 -24.28
C ASN A 206 -4.62 33.33 -22.84
N ALA A 207 -5.45 32.49 -22.23
CA ALA A 207 -5.90 32.72 -20.87
C ALA A 207 -4.72 32.64 -19.88
N THR A 208 -4.60 33.64 -19.01
CA THR A 208 -3.55 33.70 -17.99
C THR A 208 -3.99 33.12 -16.65
N ASP A 209 -5.30 33.09 -16.39
CA ASP A 209 -5.89 32.55 -15.15
C ASP A 209 -7.37 32.19 -15.39
N VAL A 210 -7.93 31.34 -14.53
CA VAL A 210 -9.31 30.87 -14.60
C VAL A 210 -10.25 31.94 -14.02
N LEU A 211 -11.20 32.39 -14.82
CA LEU A 211 -12.15 33.44 -14.41
C LEU A 211 -13.36 32.84 -13.71
N LEU A 212 -13.24 32.61 -12.40
CA LEU A 212 -14.31 32.04 -11.59
C LEU A 212 -15.45 33.03 -11.31
N PRO A 213 -16.70 32.56 -11.13
CA PRO A 213 -17.83 33.41 -10.76
C PRO A 213 -17.59 34.19 -9.45
N ILE A 214 -17.86 35.50 -9.46
CA ILE A 214 -17.78 36.35 -8.27
C ILE A 214 -19.08 36.19 -7.45
N ILE A 215 -18.93 35.90 -6.16
CA ILE A 215 -20.05 35.67 -5.24
C ILE A 215 -19.87 36.55 -4.01
N GLU A 216 -20.84 37.43 -3.75
CA GLU A 216 -20.91 38.18 -2.50
C GLU A 216 -21.40 37.26 -1.37
N LEU A 217 -20.62 37.16 -0.31
CA LEU A 217 -20.93 36.29 0.83
C LEU A 217 -21.89 36.99 1.79
N THR A 218 -22.94 36.29 2.20
CA THR A 218 -23.71 36.68 3.39
C THR A 218 -22.90 36.40 4.66
N GLU A 219 -23.33 36.95 5.81
CA GLU A 219 -22.67 36.68 7.10
C GLU A 219 -22.62 35.17 7.41
N GLU A 220 -23.67 34.42 7.08
CA GLU A 220 -23.72 32.98 7.30
C GLU A 220 -22.75 32.22 6.39
N MET A 221 -22.66 32.61 5.11
CA MET A 221 -21.70 32.04 4.17
C MET A 221 -20.27 32.33 4.60
N ALA A 222 -19.98 33.55 5.05
CA ALA A 222 -18.66 33.95 5.55
C ALA A 222 -18.26 33.14 6.79
N ARG A 223 -19.18 32.95 7.75
CA ARG A 223 -18.93 32.10 8.93
C ARG A 223 -18.69 30.65 8.57
N HIS A 224 -19.45 30.11 7.61
CA HIS A 224 -19.23 28.74 7.13
C HIS A 224 -17.90 28.61 6.40
N GLN A 225 -17.53 29.59 5.57
CA GLN A 225 -16.25 29.59 4.86
C GLN A 225 -15.07 29.62 5.83
N ASP A 226 -15.13 30.49 6.86
CA ASP A 226 -14.10 30.56 7.90
C ASP A 226 -13.95 29.24 8.67
N TRP A 227 -15.07 28.63 9.06
CA TRP A 227 -15.07 27.29 9.65
C TRP A 227 -14.47 26.23 8.71
N PHE A 228 -14.85 26.24 7.44
CA PHE A 228 -14.40 25.26 6.44
C PHE A 228 -12.88 25.38 6.20
N GLU A 229 -12.38 26.60 6.02
CA GLU A 229 -10.95 26.86 5.86
C GLU A 229 -10.16 26.46 7.11
N THR A 230 -10.70 26.73 8.31
CA THR A 230 -10.07 26.34 9.58
C THR A 230 -10.02 24.82 9.74
N ALA A 231 -11.11 24.12 9.37
CA ALA A 231 -11.17 22.66 9.41
C ALA A 231 -10.15 22.04 8.44
N LEU A 232 -10.08 22.52 7.20
CA LEU A 232 -9.09 22.09 6.20
C LEU A 232 -7.66 22.26 6.70
N ALA A 233 -7.30 23.47 7.12
CA ALA A 233 -5.94 23.78 7.60
C ALA A 233 -5.54 22.96 8.83
N THR A 234 -6.52 22.39 9.56
CA THR A 234 -6.27 21.56 10.72
C THR A 234 -6.14 20.08 10.36
N SER A 235 -6.99 19.55 9.48
CA SER A 235 -7.01 18.12 9.13
C SER A 235 -5.88 17.71 8.19
N SER A 236 -5.31 18.64 7.42
CA SER A 236 -4.32 18.33 6.40
C SER A 236 -3.64 19.60 5.86
N TYR A 237 -2.45 19.52 5.27
CA TYR A 237 -1.77 20.65 4.60
C TYR A 237 -2.40 21.00 3.22
N VAL A 238 -3.72 20.83 3.08
CA VAL A 238 -4.44 20.77 1.79
C VAL A 238 -5.38 21.96 1.65
N GLU A 239 -5.03 23.08 2.29
CA GLU A 239 -5.80 24.32 2.18
C GLU A 239 -5.69 24.96 0.78
N GLU A 240 -4.70 24.55 -0.01
CA GLU A 240 -4.38 25.08 -1.34
C GLU A 240 -4.55 24.05 -2.46
N TYR A 241 -4.72 24.55 -3.70
CA TYR A 241 -4.57 23.71 -4.90
C TYR A 241 -3.11 23.28 -5.05
N GLY A 242 -2.87 22.01 -5.37
CA GLY A 242 -1.51 21.46 -5.43
C GLY A 242 -1.41 20.18 -6.24
N PHE A 243 -0.17 19.76 -6.52
CA PHE A 243 0.14 18.45 -7.10
C PHE A 243 0.93 17.67 -6.08
N GLY A 244 0.40 16.54 -5.61
CA GLY A 244 1.20 15.64 -4.78
C GLY A 244 0.39 14.67 -3.93
N ASP A 245 1.13 14.04 -3.03
CA ASP A 245 0.65 12.97 -2.17
C ASP A 245 -0.42 13.41 -1.15
N ASP A 246 -0.59 14.72 -0.96
CA ASP A 246 -1.56 15.30 -0.03
C ASP A 246 -2.88 15.69 -0.71
N ASP A 247 -3.07 15.39 -2.00
CA ASP A 247 -4.28 15.77 -2.72
C ASP A 247 -5.53 15.11 -2.12
N LEU A 248 -6.56 15.93 -1.83
CA LEU A 248 -7.81 15.44 -1.25
C LEU A 248 -8.68 14.74 -2.30
N VAL A 249 -9.44 13.74 -1.86
CA VAL A 249 -10.42 13.04 -2.70
C VAL A 249 -11.84 13.43 -2.26
N PRO A 250 -12.67 14.00 -3.16
CA PRO A 250 -13.99 14.48 -2.80
C PRO A 250 -15.00 13.32 -2.66
N VAL A 251 -16.06 13.62 -1.93
CA VAL A 251 -17.29 12.83 -1.91
C VAL A 251 -18.23 13.35 -2.99
N PHE A 252 -18.71 12.46 -3.84
CA PHE A 252 -19.68 12.82 -4.88
C PHE A 252 -21.10 12.71 -4.33
N VAL A 253 -21.80 13.84 -4.25
CA VAL A 253 -23.21 13.92 -3.85
C VAL A 253 -23.99 14.54 -5.01
N GLU A 254 -25.13 13.96 -5.38
CA GLU A 254 -26.04 14.41 -6.46
C GLU A 254 -25.37 15.04 -7.72
N GLY A 255 -25.35 14.30 -8.83
CA GLY A 255 -24.97 14.87 -10.14
C GLY A 255 -23.48 15.23 -10.29
N GLN A 256 -22.58 14.44 -9.71
CA GLN A 256 -21.11 14.60 -9.77
C GLN A 256 -20.55 15.87 -9.10
N ASN A 257 -21.34 16.57 -8.29
CA ASN A 257 -20.79 17.68 -7.49
C ASN A 257 -19.77 17.15 -6.47
N CYS A 258 -18.63 17.84 -6.37
CA CYS A 258 -17.53 17.48 -5.49
C CYS A 258 -17.72 18.10 -4.10
N TYR A 259 -17.85 17.28 -3.07
CA TYR A 259 -17.97 17.74 -1.69
C TYR A 259 -16.76 17.34 -0.86
N VAL A 260 -16.24 18.30 -0.10
CA VAL A 260 -15.29 18.03 0.98
C VAL A 260 -16.11 17.79 2.24
N VAL A 261 -15.90 16.65 2.90
CA VAL A 261 -16.73 16.20 4.01
C VAL A 261 -15.95 16.16 5.32
N PHE A 262 -16.48 16.85 6.32
CA PHE A 262 -16.05 16.76 7.71
C PHE A 262 -17.15 16.15 8.57
N GLY A 263 -16.78 15.48 9.65
CA GLY A 263 -17.74 14.92 10.59
C GLY A 263 -17.28 15.01 12.03
N TYR A 264 -18.25 15.24 12.91
CA TYR A 264 -18.00 15.43 14.33
C TYR A 264 -19.14 14.87 15.18
N PRO A 265 -18.86 14.51 16.45
CA PRO A 265 -19.85 13.88 17.30
C PRO A 265 -20.95 14.86 17.69
N VAL A 266 -22.19 14.35 17.71
CA VAL A 266 -23.38 15.09 18.13
C VAL A 266 -24.25 14.23 19.05
N ASN A 267 -25.15 14.87 19.79
CA ASN A 267 -26.15 14.17 20.58
C ASN A 267 -26.95 13.22 19.67
N PRO A 268 -27.08 11.92 20.01
CA PRO A 268 -27.88 10.99 19.23
C PRO A 268 -29.33 11.47 19.12
N SER A 269 -29.75 11.87 17.92
CA SER A 269 -31.16 12.11 17.66
C SER A 269 -31.92 10.77 17.65
N GLN A 270 -33.13 10.74 18.21
CA GLN A 270 -33.92 9.50 18.41
C GLN A 270 -34.26 8.73 17.11
N LYS A 271 -34.04 9.32 15.92
CA LYS A 271 -34.18 8.62 14.64
C LYS A 271 -32.88 7.84 14.37
N GLN A 272 -32.90 6.56 14.69
CA GLN A 272 -31.78 5.65 14.51
C GLN A 272 -31.36 5.60 13.02
N ALA A 273 -30.20 6.19 12.71
CA ALA A 273 -29.47 5.84 11.51
C ALA A 273 -28.95 4.40 11.63
N ASN A 274 -28.59 3.80 10.50
CA ASN A 274 -28.02 2.46 10.47
C ASN A 274 -26.69 2.43 11.24
N LEU A 275 -26.63 1.62 12.30
CA LEU A 275 -25.41 1.45 13.09
C LEU A 275 -24.32 0.83 12.22
N THR A 276 -23.18 1.51 12.15
CA THR A 276 -21.94 0.99 11.57
C THR A 276 -21.01 0.57 12.70
N THR A 277 -20.46 -0.64 12.62
CA THR A 277 -19.47 -1.14 13.58
C THR A 277 -18.11 -1.19 12.89
N ILE A 278 -17.15 -0.46 13.43
CA ILE A 278 -15.76 -0.42 12.93
C ILE A 278 -14.84 -0.84 14.06
N GLU A 279 -13.92 -1.75 13.77
CA GLU A 279 -12.92 -2.16 14.73
C GLU A 279 -11.84 -1.08 14.87
N LEU A 280 -11.79 -0.44 16.04
CA LEU A 280 -10.76 0.52 16.40
C LEU A 280 -9.52 -0.23 16.89
N ALA A 281 -8.35 0.05 16.29
CA ALA A 281 -7.10 -0.65 16.61
C ALA A 281 -6.73 -0.51 18.10
N LEU A 282 -6.29 -1.60 18.73
CA LEU A 282 -6.03 -1.64 20.17
C LEU A 282 -4.66 -1.07 20.58
N ALA A 283 -3.72 -0.92 19.66
CA ALA A 283 -2.31 -0.67 19.98
C ALA A 283 -1.97 0.82 20.22
N ASP A 284 -2.74 1.74 19.65
CA ASP A 284 -2.33 3.14 19.54
C ASP A 284 -3.28 4.09 20.29
N HIS A 285 -2.75 5.23 20.76
CA HIS A 285 -3.54 6.31 21.36
C HIS A 285 -4.39 7.07 20.36
N ASN A 286 -4.07 6.95 19.07
CA ASN A 286 -4.80 7.51 17.94
C ASN A 286 -4.99 6.43 16.90
N PHE A 287 -6.08 6.51 16.16
CA PHE A 287 -6.39 5.59 15.08
C PHE A 287 -6.92 6.43 13.92
N SER A 288 -6.38 6.21 12.72
CA SER A 288 -6.96 6.74 11.49
C SER A 288 -7.09 5.60 10.50
N GLN A 289 -8.24 5.54 9.82
CA GLN A 289 -8.51 4.54 8.80
C GLN A 289 -9.36 5.14 7.69
N VAL A 290 -9.01 4.84 6.44
CA VAL A 290 -9.85 5.13 5.29
C VAL A 290 -11.10 4.24 5.36
N VAL A 291 -12.25 4.86 5.18
CA VAL A 291 -13.57 4.21 5.12
C VAL A 291 -14.32 4.72 3.88
N GLU A 292 -15.25 3.91 3.39
CA GLU A 292 -16.10 4.28 2.26
C GLU A 292 -17.34 5.04 2.76
N LEU A 293 -17.64 6.17 2.14
CA LEU A 293 -18.86 6.94 2.29
C LEU A 293 -19.49 7.16 0.90
N HIS A 294 -20.61 6.48 0.63
CA HIS A 294 -21.31 6.55 -0.67
C HIS A 294 -20.42 6.31 -1.91
N GLY A 295 -19.47 5.37 -1.81
CA GLY A 295 -18.55 5.05 -2.91
C GLY A 295 -17.28 5.92 -2.95
N SER A 296 -17.19 6.97 -2.13
CA SER A 296 -16.00 7.82 -2.00
C SER A 296 -15.22 7.52 -0.72
N PRO A 297 -13.89 7.72 -0.70
CA PRO A 297 -13.09 7.56 0.51
C PRO A 297 -13.22 8.78 1.43
N VAL A 298 -13.31 8.53 2.73
CA VAL A 298 -13.10 9.52 3.80
C VAL A 298 -12.27 8.87 4.89
N CYS A 299 -11.67 9.65 5.78
CA CYS A 299 -10.89 9.12 6.90
C CYS A 299 -11.69 9.22 8.19
N LEU A 300 -11.79 8.10 8.91
CA LEU A 300 -12.33 8.03 10.24
C LEU A 300 -11.18 8.06 11.23
N GLU A 301 -11.12 9.13 12.03
CA GLU A 301 -10.10 9.31 13.05
C GLU A 301 -10.70 9.13 14.45
N TRP A 302 -10.00 8.39 15.31
CA TRP A 302 -10.29 8.25 16.72
C TRP A 302 -9.09 8.74 17.52
N ILE A 303 -9.29 9.68 18.43
CA ILE A 303 -8.23 10.25 19.27
C ILE A 303 -8.56 9.99 20.73
N SER A 304 -7.62 9.45 21.50
CA SER A 304 -7.84 9.18 22.92
C SER A 304 -8.19 10.45 23.67
N TYR A 305 -9.17 10.34 24.58
CA TYR A 305 -9.70 11.47 25.32
C TYR A 305 -10.07 11.01 26.73
N ASP A 306 -9.45 11.64 27.73
CA ASP A 306 -9.84 11.44 29.11
C ASP A 306 -10.99 12.39 29.47
N SER A 307 -12.16 11.82 29.72
CA SER A 307 -13.38 12.57 30.07
C SER A 307 -13.24 13.38 31.38
N LYS A 308 -12.31 13.03 32.26
CA LYS A 308 -12.08 13.73 33.53
C LYS A 308 -11.18 14.94 33.37
N THR A 309 -10.05 14.78 32.69
CA THR A 309 -9.09 15.87 32.46
C THR A 309 -9.42 16.71 31.24
N ARG A 310 -10.31 16.22 30.36
CA ARG A 310 -10.64 16.78 29.04
C ARG A 310 -9.44 16.94 28.11
N MET A 311 -8.39 16.16 28.33
CA MET A 311 -7.15 16.21 27.55
C MET A 311 -6.90 14.89 26.82
N HIS A 312 -6.18 15.00 25.70
CA HIS A 312 -5.55 13.87 25.04
C HIS A 312 -4.34 13.38 25.85
N SER A 313 -4.13 12.07 25.88
CA SER A 313 -3.06 11.44 26.66
C SER A 313 -1.85 10.97 25.85
N GLY A 314 -1.86 11.13 24.52
CA GLY A 314 -0.82 10.67 23.61
C GLY A 314 0.00 11.80 22.97
N GLU A 315 0.78 11.44 21.94
CA GLU A 315 1.80 12.30 21.33
C GLU A 315 1.26 13.50 20.52
N PHE A 316 -0.06 13.51 20.22
CA PHE A 316 -0.68 14.45 19.28
C PHE A 316 -1.67 15.43 19.95
N GLY A 317 -1.36 15.86 21.19
CA GLY A 317 -2.27 16.70 21.98
C GLY A 317 -2.57 18.08 21.38
N GLU A 318 -1.59 18.71 20.74
CA GLU A 318 -1.78 20.00 20.07
C GLU A 318 -2.69 19.88 18.84
N TYR A 319 -2.50 18.83 18.04
CA TYR A 319 -3.36 18.51 16.91
C TYR A 319 -4.79 18.26 17.37
N PHE A 320 -4.99 17.47 18.43
CA PHE A 320 -6.31 17.24 19.02
C PHE A 320 -7.01 18.53 19.44
N GLU A 321 -6.33 19.43 20.16
CA GLU A 321 -6.95 20.70 20.58
C GLU A 321 -7.27 21.60 19.37
N LYS A 322 -6.43 21.63 18.33
CA LYS A 322 -6.74 22.34 17.08
C LYS A 322 -7.96 21.74 16.40
N LEU A 323 -8.02 20.42 16.24
CA LEU A 323 -9.13 19.71 15.59
C LEU A 323 -10.45 19.93 16.33
N LYS A 324 -10.40 19.86 17.65
CA LYS A 324 -11.53 20.13 18.54
C LYS A 324 -12.04 21.56 18.37
N LEU A 325 -11.16 22.56 18.30
CA LEU A 325 -11.55 23.96 18.09
C LEU A 325 -12.04 24.23 16.66
N ALA A 326 -11.46 23.57 15.67
CA ALA A 326 -11.73 23.79 14.26
C ALA A 326 -13.03 23.13 13.79
N ILE A 327 -13.28 21.89 14.18
CA ILE A 327 -14.35 21.07 13.60
C ILE A 327 -15.63 21.11 14.47
N LEU A 328 -15.51 21.16 15.80
CA LEU A 328 -16.69 21.11 16.67
C LEU A 328 -17.49 22.41 16.63
N ARG A 329 -18.80 22.28 16.40
CA ARG A 329 -19.75 23.40 16.48
C ARG A 329 -20.43 23.48 17.86
N GLY A 330 -19.66 23.33 18.94
CA GLY A 330 -20.15 23.40 20.33
C GLY A 330 -19.18 22.86 21.37
N ASP A 331 -19.49 23.06 22.65
CA ASP A 331 -18.63 22.70 23.79
C ASP A 331 -18.78 21.23 24.27
N GLU A 332 -19.82 20.53 23.80
CA GLU A 332 -20.11 19.16 24.23
C GLU A 332 -19.35 18.12 23.39
N LEU A 333 -18.62 17.26 24.09
CA LEU A 333 -17.87 16.15 23.53
C LEU A 333 -18.58 14.83 23.84
N TYR A 334 -18.85 14.02 22.81
CA TYR A 334 -19.45 12.70 22.97
C TYR A 334 -18.40 11.61 22.74
N PRO A 335 -17.83 11.02 23.82
CA PRO A 335 -16.79 10.03 23.69
C PRO A 335 -17.33 8.69 23.17
N THR A 336 -16.52 8.04 22.36
CA THR A 336 -16.69 6.67 21.88
C THR A 336 -15.77 5.75 22.68
N LEU A 337 -16.31 4.63 23.15
CA LEU A 337 -15.56 3.63 23.90
C LEU A 337 -14.94 2.58 22.98
N ARG A 338 -13.68 2.27 23.22
CA ARG A 338 -12.99 1.09 22.67
C ARG A 338 -13.28 -0.15 23.51
N LYS A 339 -12.95 -1.33 22.95
CA LYS A 339 -13.12 -2.64 23.61
C LYS A 339 -12.31 -2.77 24.92
N ASP A 340 -11.18 -2.08 25.02
CA ASP A 340 -10.32 -2.01 26.21
C ASP A 340 -10.83 -1.01 27.28
N GLY A 341 -11.94 -0.32 27.01
CA GLY A 341 -12.52 0.69 27.90
C GLY A 341 -11.93 2.09 27.74
N GLN A 342 -10.94 2.28 26.86
CA GLN A 342 -10.41 3.61 26.59
C GLN A 342 -11.46 4.48 25.87
N SER A 343 -11.64 5.70 26.37
CA SER A 343 -12.50 6.71 25.75
C SER A 343 -11.72 7.54 24.74
N GLY A 344 -12.39 7.95 23.67
CA GLY A 344 -11.83 8.84 22.66
C GLY A 344 -12.90 9.53 21.86
N ILE A 345 -12.51 10.50 21.04
CA ILE A 345 -13.43 11.26 20.18
C ILE A 345 -13.25 10.79 18.73
N LEU A 346 -14.38 10.58 18.05
CA LEU A 346 -14.41 10.22 16.64
C LEU A 346 -14.62 11.45 15.78
N PHE A 347 -13.85 11.56 14.70
CA PHE A 347 -13.97 12.58 13.68
C PHE A 347 -13.98 11.93 12.30
N VAL A 348 -14.62 12.59 11.35
CA VAL A 348 -14.46 12.28 9.93
C VAL A 348 -13.76 13.47 9.28
N HIS A 349 -12.74 13.21 8.49
CA HIS A 349 -12.10 14.21 7.66
C HIS A 349 -11.98 13.70 6.22
N PRO A 350 -11.75 14.60 5.24
CA PRO A 350 -11.51 14.21 3.86
C PRO A 350 -10.29 13.28 3.78
N ALA A 351 -10.39 12.24 2.95
CA ALA A 351 -9.24 11.38 2.67
C ALA A 351 -8.30 12.08 1.68
N THR A 352 -7.00 11.81 1.84
CA THR A 352 -5.95 12.22 0.90
C THR A 352 -5.42 11.03 0.10
N ASP A 353 -4.70 11.30 -0.98
CA ASP A 353 -3.96 10.28 -1.74
C ASP A 353 -2.95 9.52 -0.87
N PHE A 354 -2.35 10.17 0.13
CA PHE A 354 -1.50 9.53 1.13
C PHE A 354 -2.28 8.50 1.96
N ASP A 355 -3.43 8.89 2.51
CA ASP A 355 -4.27 8.00 3.33
C ASP A 355 -4.66 6.74 2.54
N ILE A 356 -5.08 6.93 1.29
CA ILE A 356 -5.49 5.84 0.41
C ILE A 356 -4.31 4.92 0.10
N ARG A 357 -3.15 5.48 -0.28
CA ARG A 357 -1.96 4.67 -0.58
C ARG A 357 -1.47 3.90 0.65
N TYR A 358 -1.55 4.51 1.83
CA TYR A 358 -1.20 3.87 3.09
C TYR A 358 -2.16 2.72 3.44
N GLU A 359 -3.48 2.92 3.36
CA GLU A 359 -4.47 1.86 3.60
C GLU A 359 -4.34 0.69 2.60
N LEU A 360 -4.02 1.01 1.34
CA LEU A 360 -3.83 0.01 0.28
C LEU A 360 -2.46 -0.68 0.34
N LYS A 361 -1.52 -0.21 1.17
CA LYS A 361 -0.15 -0.70 1.22
C LYS A 361 -0.11 -2.17 1.63
N MET A 362 0.70 -2.95 0.93
CA MET A 362 0.94 -4.36 1.23
C MET A 362 2.40 -4.58 1.54
N GLU A 363 2.72 -4.71 2.83
CA GLU A 363 4.08 -4.99 3.29
C GLU A 363 4.18 -6.39 3.86
N PHE A 364 5.36 -7.00 3.68
CA PHE A 364 5.71 -8.18 4.42
C PHE A 364 6.26 -7.78 5.79
N THR A 365 6.05 -8.63 6.78
CA THR A 365 6.57 -8.44 8.13
C THR A 365 7.04 -9.78 8.70
N HIS A 366 7.74 -9.72 9.83
CA HIS A 366 8.09 -10.91 10.61
C HIS A 366 6.84 -11.56 11.20
N LEU A 367 6.89 -12.87 11.46
CA LEU A 367 5.85 -13.57 12.21
C LEU A 367 6.47 -14.21 13.45
N GLY A 368 6.28 -13.56 14.61
CA GLY A 368 6.92 -13.99 15.86
C GLY A 368 8.42 -13.77 15.84
N ASP A 369 9.19 -14.74 16.35
CA ASP A 369 10.65 -14.68 16.46
C ASP A 369 11.34 -15.20 15.19
N GLU A 370 11.14 -14.50 14.08
CA GLU A 370 11.81 -14.81 12.81
C GLU A 370 12.26 -13.54 12.08
N ILE A 371 13.14 -13.72 11.10
CA ILE A 371 13.44 -12.72 10.08
C ILE A 371 12.68 -13.10 8.82
N ALA A 372 11.90 -12.15 8.30
CA ALA A 372 11.40 -12.20 6.94
C ALA A 372 12.29 -11.35 6.04
N PHE A 373 12.71 -11.85 4.89
CA PHE A 373 13.49 -11.05 3.95
C PHE A 373 13.15 -11.34 2.49
N VAL A 374 13.47 -10.37 1.65
CA VAL A 374 13.33 -10.43 0.19
C VAL A 374 14.59 -9.98 -0.51
N LEU A 375 14.76 -10.44 -1.74
CA LEU A 375 15.80 -10.01 -2.65
C LEU A 375 15.16 -9.37 -3.87
N LYS A 376 15.53 -8.12 -4.15
CA LYS A 376 15.02 -7.33 -5.27
C LYS A 376 16.13 -7.07 -6.27
N THR A 377 15.86 -7.22 -7.56
CA THR A 377 16.83 -6.96 -8.62
C THR A 377 16.18 -6.27 -9.81
N THR A 378 16.93 -5.40 -10.49
CA THR A 378 16.53 -4.80 -11.78
C THR A 378 16.82 -5.72 -12.97
N ASN A 379 17.66 -6.75 -12.82
CA ASN A 379 17.99 -7.65 -13.93
C ASN A 379 18.15 -9.11 -13.46
N LEU A 380 17.10 -9.89 -13.69
CA LEU A 380 17.01 -11.28 -13.25
C LEU A 380 18.08 -12.18 -13.89
N ALA A 381 18.41 -11.97 -15.16
CA ALA A 381 19.38 -12.80 -15.87
C ALA A 381 20.79 -12.59 -15.30
N LEU A 382 21.24 -11.34 -15.21
CA LEU A 382 22.55 -11.00 -14.65
C LEU A 382 22.68 -11.38 -13.18
N CYS A 383 21.59 -11.23 -12.40
CA CYS A 383 21.56 -11.66 -11.02
C CYS A 383 21.81 -13.17 -10.87
N ARG A 384 21.23 -14.00 -11.75
CA ARG A 384 21.47 -15.46 -11.74
C ARG A 384 22.91 -15.81 -12.07
N ASP A 385 23.49 -15.14 -13.06
CA ASP A 385 24.89 -15.35 -13.43
C ASP A 385 25.82 -14.95 -12.28
N LEU A 386 25.56 -13.81 -11.63
CA LEU A 386 26.28 -13.36 -10.44
C LEU A 386 26.19 -14.38 -9.30
N LEU A 387 24.99 -14.84 -8.97
CA LEU A 387 24.79 -15.86 -7.93
C LEU A 387 25.54 -17.16 -8.26
N GLY A 388 25.58 -17.55 -9.54
CA GLY A 388 26.38 -18.67 -10.04
C GLY A 388 27.88 -18.49 -9.77
N LYS A 389 28.43 -17.32 -10.13
CA LYS A 389 29.84 -16.96 -9.89
C LYS A 389 30.20 -16.94 -8.41
N VAL A 390 29.35 -16.35 -7.56
CA VAL A 390 29.54 -16.32 -6.10
C VAL A 390 29.50 -17.74 -5.52
N ALA A 391 28.63 -18.61 -6.04
CA ALA A 391 28.54 -20.00 -5.61
C ALA A 391 29.77 -20.82 -6.04
N SER A 392 30.23 -20.64 -7.28
CA SER A 392 31.41 -21.32 -7.84
C SER A 392 32.75 -20.76 -7.36
N ARG A 393 32.73 -19.70 -6.53
CA ARG A 393 33.91 -19.01 -5.98
C ARG A 393 34.75 -18.29 -7.05
N GLU A 394 34.11 -17.91 -8.15
CA GLU A 394 34.70 -17.09 -9.20
C GLU A 394 34.64 -15.60 -8.81
N LEU A 395 35.36 -15.29 -7.74
CA LEU A 395 35.49 -13.96 -7.16
C LEU A 395 36.93 -13.50 -7.19
N MET A 396 37.12 -12.19 -7.11
CA MET A 396 38.42 -11.54 -6.96
C MET A 396 38.38 -10.62 -5.75
N VAL A 397 39.53 -10.37 -5.13
CA VAL A 397 39.64 -9.45 -3.99
C VAL A 397 40.61 -8.32 -4.30
N TYR A 398 40.27 -7.11 -3.90
CA TYR A 398 41.15 -5.94 -3.93
C TYR A 398 41.31 -5.44 -2.50
N SER A 399 42.55 -5.32 -2.05
CA SER A 399 42.89 -4.83 -0.70
C SER A 399 43.50 -3.44 -0.81
N SER A 400 42.81 -2.41 -0.35
CA SER A 400 43.34 -1.03 -0.28
C SER A 400 43.06 -0.41 1.09
N GLY A 401 44.08 0.22 1.68
CA GLY A 401 43.98 0.85 3.00
C GLY A 401 43.53 -0.09 4.13
N GLY A 402 43.84 -1.39 4.04
CA GLY A 402 43.43 -2.40 5.03
C GLY A 402 41.98 -2.90 4.91
N LYS A 403 41.20 -2.37 3.96
CA LYS A 403 39.85 -2.88 3.64
C LYS A 403 39.90 -3.81 2.43
N ARG A 404 39.28 -4.98 2.56
CA ARG A 404 39.09 -5.94 1.47
C ARG A 404 37.76 -5.66 0.76
N ARG A 405 37.81 -5.52 -0.57
CA ARG A 405 36.67 -5.35 -1.46
C ARG A 405 36.59 -6.57 -2.37
N TYR A 406 35.38 -7.09 -2.61
CA TYR A 406 35.17 -8.32 -3.38
C TYR A 406 34.53 -7.99 -4.71
N PHE A 407 35.00 -8.65 -5.77
CA PHE A 407 34.58 -8.39 -7.13
C PHE A 407 34.19 -9.66 -7.86
N SER A 408 33.25 -9.54 -8.80
CA SER A 408 32.91 -10.57 -9.77
C SER A 408 32.89 -9.99 -11.18
N LEU A 409 33.27 -10.80 -12.16
CA LEU A 409 33.33 -10.43 -13.57
C LEU A 409 32.25 -11.17 -14.36
N LEU A 410 31.41 -10.44 -15.07
CA LEU A 410 30.40 -10.96 -15.99
C LEU A 410 30.71 -10.54 -17.42
N LEU A 411 30.44 -11.43 -18.37
CA LEU A 411 30.55 -11.15 -19.81
C LEU A 411 29.16 -11.27 -20.42
N VAL A 412 28.68 -10.23 -21.09
CA VAL A 412 27.29 -10.13 -21.56
C VAL A 412 27.27 -9.75 -23.04
N SER A 413 26.41 -10.40 -23.83
CA SER A 413 26.25 -10.07 -25.25
C SER A 413 25.59 -8.71 -25.47
N LYS A 414 25.92 -8.03 -26.58
CA LYS A 414 25.54 -6.63 -26.88
C LYS A 414 24.06 -6.33 -27.15
N HIS A 415 23.14 -7.28 -27.02
CA HIS A 415 21.84 -7.20 -27.69
C HIS A 415 20.86 -6.12 -27.17
N ASP A 416 21.01 -5.57 -25.96
CA ASP A 416 20.00 -4.67 -25.34
C ASP A 416 20.56 -3.38 -24.70
N GLY A 417 21.75 -2.92 -25.10
CA GLY A 417 22.40 -1.73 -24.50
C GLY A 417 23.31 -2.07 -23.30
N PRO A 418 23.84 -1.07 -22.56
CA PRO A 418 24.67 -1.34 -21.41
C PRO A 418 23.81 -2.04 -20.34
N PRO A 419 24.19 -3.26 -19.91
CA PRO A 419 23.45 -3.94 -18.87
C PRO A 419 23.47 -3.10 -17.60
N GLU A 420 22.38 -3.06 -16.84
CA GLU A 420 22.35 -2.52 -15.47
C GLU A 420 21.95 -3.64 -14.51
N LEU A 421 22.58 -3.68 -13.33
CA LEU A 421 22.23 -4.62 -12.27
C LEU A 421 22.21 -3.91 -10.91
N SER A 422 21.04 -3.87 -10.29
CA SER A 422 20.90 -3.69 -8.85
C SER A 422 20.52 -5.02 -8.20
N LEU A 423 20.98 -5.22 -6.97
CA LEU A 423 20.54 -6.32 -6.13
C LEU A 423 20.47 -5.82 -4.70
N ALA A 424 19.27 -5.76 -4.14
CA ALA A 424 19.00 -5.28 -2.80
C ALA A 424 18.45 -6.41 -1.92
N PHE A 425 18.79 -6.34 -0.65
CA PHE A 425 18.28 -7.17 0.43
C PHE A 425 17.45 -6.27 1.35
N GLU A 426 16.22 -6.67 1.62
CA GLU A 426 15.35 -6.02 2.60
C GLU A 426 14.86 -7.07 3.59
N SER A 427 14.91 -6.76 4.88
CA SER A 427 14.51 -7.66 5.94
C SER A 427 13.76 -6.97 7.07
N GLU A 428 12.80 -7.69 7.63
CA GLU A 428 12.04 -7.32 8.83
C GLU A 428 12.27 -8.37 9.92
N SER A 429 12.54 -7.90 11.15
CA SER A 429 12.77 -8.72 12.35
C SER A 429 12.35 -7.97 13.60
N PRO A 430 12.05 -8.64 14.74
CA PRO A 430 11.48 -7.97 15.91
C PRO A 430 12.32 -6.77 16.36
N GLY A 431 11.73 -5.58 16.25
CA GLY A 431 12.39 -4.31 16.61
C GLY A 431 13.49 -3.84 15.65
N ARG A 432 13.65 -4.46 14.47
CA ARG A 432 14.69 -4.09 13.50
C ARG A 432 14.28 -4.38 12.05
N ALA A 433 14.18 -3.32 11.27
CA ALA A 433 14.21 -3.36 9.80
C ALA A 433 15.66 -3.19 9.30
N SER A 434 16.01 -3.82 8.18
CA SER A 434 17.30 -3.57 7.53
C SER A 434 17.19 -3.62 6.02
N MET A 435 17.90 -2.71 5.36
CA MET A 435 18.07 -2.69 3.91
C MET A 435 19.55 -2.60 3.57
N SER A 436 20.00 -3.39 2.62
CA SER A 436 21.40 -3.37 2.16
C SER A 436 21.49 -3.65 0.67
N ASN A 437 22.41 -2.94 0.01
CA ASN A 437 22.77 -3.22 -1.38
C ASN A 437 23.78 -4.37 -1.42
N LEU A 438 23.45 -5.44 -2.13
CA LEU A 438 24.32 -6.60 -2.29
C LEU A 438 25.35 -6.42 -3.43
N VAL A 439 25.12 -5.42 -4.28
CA VAL A 439 26.07 -4.92 -5.29
C VAL A 439 26.33 -3.44 -4.96
N HIS A 440 27.57 -3.10 -4.59
CA HIS A 440 27.94 -1.75 -4.16
C HIS A 440 28.35 -0.84 -5.31
N SER A 441 28.92 -1.40 -6.37
CA SER A 441 29.44 -0.65 -7.51
C SER A 441 29.41 -1.50 -8.77
N PHE A 442 29.27 -0.81 -9.90
CA PHE A 442 29.01 -1.38 -11.20
C PHE A 442 29.90 -0.68 -12.23
N PHE A 443 30.82 -1.42 -12.86
CA PHE A 443 31.72 -0.89 -13.89
C PHE A 443 31.50 -1.65 -15.18
N VAL A 444 31.25 -0.93 -16.28
CA VAL A 444 31.02 -1.52 -17.60
C VAL A 444 32.11 -1.08 -18.55
N ASN A 445 32.68 -2.04 -19.26
CA ASN A 445 33.55 -1.80 -20.40
C ASN A 445 32.91 -2.38 -21.66
N GLU A 446 32.91 -1.60 -22.73
CA GLU A 446 32.46 -2.08 -24.03
C GLU A 446 33.58 -2.89 -24.70
N GLU A 447 33.27 -4.12 -25.08
CA GLU A 447 34.15 -4.99 -25.86
C GLU A 447 33.60 -5.18 -27.29
N LYS A 448 34.41 -5.76 -28.18
CA LYS A 448 33.99 -5.97 -29.58
C LYS A 448 32.69 -6.78 -29.70
N ASP A 449 32.57 -7.84 -28.92
CA ASP A 449 31.49 -8.83 -29.02
C ASP A 449 30.49 -8.77 -27.86
N GLY A 450 30.61 -7.79 -26.96
CA GLY A 450 29.80 -7.72 -25.75
C GLY A 450 30.21 -6.62 -24.77
N TRP A 451 29.79 -6.79 -23.54
CA TRP A 451 30.09 -5.95 -22.39
C TRP A 451 30.83 -6.77 -21.34
N GLU A 452 31.94 -6.23 -20.85
CA GLU A 452 32.63 -6.75 -19.67
C GLU A 452 32.15 -5.95 -18.45
N ILE A 453 31.52 -6.63 -17.49
CA ILE A 453 30.95 -6.00 -16.30
C ILE A 453 31.73 -6.45 -15.07
N LEU A 454 32.33 -5.49 -14.37
CA LEU A 454 32.95 -5.70 -13.08
C LEU A 454 32.02 -5.19 -11.97
N LEU A 455 31.65 -6.10 -11.06
CA LEU A 455 30.72 -5.85 -9.97
C LEU A 455 31.45 -5.88 -8.64
N GLU A 456 31.32 -4.84 -7.82
CA GLU A 456 31.68 -4.93 -6.41
C GLU A 456 30.52 -5.53 -5.62
N ILE A 457 30.77 -6.64 -4.93
CA ILE A 457 29.76 -7.37 -4.17
C ILE A 457 29.95 -7.23 -2.67
N ALA A 458 28.82 -7.18 -1.96
CA ALA A 458 28.79 -7.16 -0.52
C ALA A 458 29.08 -8.55 0.09
N PRO A 459 29.79 -8.65 1.24
CA PRO A 459 29.94 -9.89 2.00
C PRO A 459 28.62 -10.63 2.27
N GLU A 460 27.53 -9.89 2.45
CA GLU A 460 26.16 -10.35 2.64
C GLU A 460 25.70 -11.28 1.52
N LEU A 461 26.02 -10.97 0.26
CA LEU A 461 25.68 -11.82 -0.89
C LEU A 461 26.40 -13.18 -0.82
N ILE A 462 27.65 -13.15 -0.38
CA ILE A 462 28.49 -14.34 -0.21
C ILE A 462 27.90 -15.21 0.91
N ASN A 463 27.53 -14.59 2.05
CA ASN A 463 26.88 -15.27 3.17
C ASN A 463 25.52 -15.86 2.80
N LEU A 464 24.67 -15.14 2.07
CA LEU A 464 23.40 -15.67 1.57
C LEU A 464 23.62 -16.92 0.74
N THR A 465 24.57 -16.85 -0.19
CA THR A 465 24.86 -17.96 -1.10
C THR A 465 25.37 -19.19 -0.33
N ASP A 466 26.18 -18.98 0.72
CA ASP A 466 26.70 -20.06 1.56
C ASP A 466 25.65 -20.67 2.49
N ARG A 467 24.80 -19.84 3.11
CA ARG A 467 23.83 -20.29 4.12
C ARG A 467 22.54 -20.86 3.52
N ILE A 468 22.07 -20.32 2.39
CA ILE A 468 20.78 -20.66 1.78
C ILE A 468 20.95 -21.48 0.51
N GLY A 469 22.00 -21.18 -0.27
CA GLY A 469 22.30 -21.86 -1.52
C GLY A 469 21.68 -21.19 -2.75
N VAL A 470 22.45 -21.23 -3.84
CA VAL A 470 22.16 -20.57 -5.13
C VAL A 470 20.77 -20.91 -5.70
N ARG A 471 20.34 -22.17 -5.57
CA ARG A 471 19.05 -22.63 -6.14
C ARG A 471 17.86 -21.98 -5.44
N ALA A 472 17.90 -21.93 -4.11
CA ALA A 472 16.83 -21.35 -3.32
C ALA A 472 16.79 -19.82 -3.50
N LEU A 473 17.95 -19.15 -3.51
CA LEU A 473 18.04 -17.71 -3.80
C LEU A 473 17.54 -17.37 -5.20
N GLY A 474 17.96 -18.13 -6.22
CA GLY A 474 17.51 -17.94 -7.59
C GLY A 474 16.00 -18.13 -7.75
N ALA A 475 15.41 -19.10 -7.04
CA ALA A 475 13.96 -19.27 -6.99
C ALA A 475 13.26 -18.10 -6.26
N ALA A 476 13.82 -17.64 -5.14
CA ALA A 476 13.28 -16.52 -4.39
C ALA A 476 13.24 -15.24 -5.22
N ILE A 477 14.31 -14.91 -5.93
CA ILE A 477 14.39 -13.71 -6.78
C ILE A 477 13.46 -13.84 -8.01
N ASN A 478 13.47 -15.00 -8.66
CA ASN A 478 12.66 -15.23 -9.87
C ASN A 478 11.15 -15.17 -9.60
N HIS A 479 10.75 -15.57 -8.40
CA HIS A 479 9.35 -15.70 -8.03
C HIS A 479 8.94 -14.75 -6.91
N GLY A 480 9.78 -13.77 -6.54
CA GLY A 480 9.50 -12.81 -5.47
C GLY A 480 9.20 -13.45 -4.11
N LEU A 481 9.80 -14.60 -3.78
CA LEU A 481 9.44 -15.35 -2.57
C LEU A 481 10.05 -14.72 -1.32
N ILE A 482 9.21 -14.45 -0.33
CA ILE A 482 9.66 -14.00 0.99
C ILE A 482 10.26 -15.20 1.72
N GLN A 483 11.53 -15.08 2.07
CA GLN A 483 12.26 -16.07 2.84
C GLN A 483 12.07 -15.79 4.32
N ARG A 484 11.87 -16.85 5.11
CA ARG A 484 11.64 -16.77 6.56
C ARG A 484 12.63 -17.67 7.28
N LEU A 485 13.43 -17.10 8.17
CA LEU A 485 14.54 -17.77 8.84
C LEU A 485 14.59 -17.37 10.33
N PRO A 486 15.22 -18.18 11.20
CA PRO A 486 15.40 -17.83 12.61
C PRO A 486 16.19 -16.52 12.80
N VAL A 487 15.95 -15.79 13.90
CA VAL A 487 16.52 -14.44 14.16
C VAL A 487 18.04 -14.41 14.16
N ASP A 488 18.70 -15.49 14.59
CA ASP A 488 20.15 -15.62 14.60
C ASP A 488 20.77 -15.73 13.19
N PHE A 489 19.95 -15.85 12.14
CA PHE A 489 20.42 -15.89 10.76
C PHE A 489 21.23 -14.64 10.37
N MET A 490 20.95 -13.47 10.97
CA MET A 490 21.68 -12.23 10.65
C MET A 490 22.99 -12.08 11.43
N ASP A 491 23.34 -13.03 12.29
CA ASP A 491 24.58 -12.96 13.05
C ASP A 491 25.80 -13.02 12.12
N ASN A 492 26.65 -11.99 12.27
CA ASN A 492 27.85 -11.78 11.46
C ASN A 492 27.58 -11.75 9.94
N PHE A 493 26.36 -11.42 9.51
CA PHE A 493 25.95 -11.47 8.11
C PHE A 493 26.70 -10.48 7.20
N ASN A 494 27.15 -9.35 7.77
CA ASN A 494 27.98 -8.36 7.09
C ASN A 494 29.48 -8.69 7.10
N LYS A 495 29.90 -9.75 7.82
CA LYS A 495 31.31 -10.15 7.88
C LYS A 495 31.62 -11.13 6.75
N PRO A 496 32.74 -10.98 6.04
CA PRO A 496 33.11 -11.93 4.99
C PRO A 496 33.31 -13.33 5.59
N PRO A 497 32.77 -14.38 4.95
CA PRO A 497 32.95 -15.76 5.40
C PRO A 497 34.41 -16.19 5.27
N ALA A 498 34.83 -17.20 6.03
CA ALA A 498 36.22 -17.66 6.07
C ALA A 498 36.78 -18.08 4.69
N ARG A 499 35.92 -18.48 3.75
CA ARG A 499 36.33 -18.80 2.38
C ARG A 499 36.90 -17.61 1.62
N CYS A 500 36.59 -16.38 2.04
CA CYS A 500 37.09 -15.15 1.42
C CYS A 500 38.60 -14.96 1.58
N ASP A 501 39.24 -15.64 2.54
CA ASP A 501 40.70 -15.58 2.73
C ASP A 501 41.48 -16.23 1.58
N LYS A 502 40.82 -17.07 0.77
CA LYS A 502 41.44 -17.81 -0.34
C LYS A 502 41.07 -17.24 -1.71
N ILE A 503 40.38 -16.10 -1.76
CA ILE A 503 39.99 -15.46 -3.01
C ILE A 503 41.24 -14.83 -3.66
N PRO A 504 41.48 -15.06 -4.96
CA PRO A 504 42.64 -14.49 -5.65
C PRO A 504 42.55 -12.96 -5.73
N GLN A 505 43.70 -12.29 -5.70
CA GLN A 505 43.76 -10.85 -5.91
C GLN A 505 43.29 -10.49 -7.32
N VAL A 506 42.63 -9.33 -7.47
CA VAL A 506 42.34 -8.74 -8.78
C VAL A 506 43.63 -8.54 -9.59
N SER A 507 43.53 -8.64 -10.92
CA SER A 507 44.67 -8.40 -11.81
C SER A 507 45.08 -6.91 -11.78
N GLU A 508 46.35 -6.62 -12.10
CA GLU A 508 46.84 -5.23 -12.17
C GLU A 508 46.03 -4.37 -13.14
N ASP A 509 45.52 -4.96 -14.22
CA ASP A 509 44.69 -4.25 -15.20
C ASP A 509 43.35 -3.82 -14.59
N VAL A 510 42.73 -4.67 -13.75
CA VAL A 510 41.52 -4.32 -13.01
C VAL A 510 41.81 -3.26 -11.94
N ILE A 511 42.95 -3.34 -11.25
CA ILE A 511 43.37 -2.31 -10.28
C ILE A 511 43.50 -0.95 -10.97
N LYS A 512 44.21 -0.90 -12.11
CA LYS A 512 44.34 0.33 -12.90
C LYS A 512 43.00 0.88 -13.38
N ARG A 513 42.01 0.02 -13.65
CA ARG A 513 40.64 0.44 -14.01
C ARG A 513 39.88 1.02 -12.80
N LEU A 514 40.00 0.40 -11.63
CA LEU A 514 39.37 0.85 -10.39
C LEU A 514 39.97 2.16 -9.84
N GLU A 515 41.26 2.39 -10.10
CA GLU A 515 42.01 3.58 -9.65
C GLU A 515 41.98 4.75 -10.65
N ARG A 516 41.38 4.56 -11.84
CA ARG A 516 41.16 5.67 -12.77
C ARG A 516 40.15 6.65 -12.14
N PRO A 517 40.40 7.96 -12.20
CA PRO A 517 39.39 8.95 -11.87
C PRO A 517 38.14 8.66 -12.71
N LEU A 518 36.96 8.65 -12.09
CA LEU A 518 35.71 8.55 -12.82
C LEU A 518 35.68 9.71 -13.82
N ASN A 519 35.92 9.42 -15.10
CA ASN A 519 35.51 10.33 -16.16
C ASN A 519 33.99 10.48 -16.02
N SER A 520 33.48 11.67 -16.33
CA SER A 520 32.13 12.20 -16.08
C SER A 520 30.90 11.31 -16.44
N ASP A 521 31.10 10.09 -16.95
CA ASP A 521 30.08 9.12 -17.33
C ASP A 521 30.01 7.90 -16.38
N GLY A 522 30.87 7.83 -15.36
CA GLY A 522 30.82 6.80 -14.33
C GLY A 522 29.68 7.07 -13.34
N VAL A 523 28.48 6.60 -13.66
CA VAL A 523 27.30 6.80 -12.81
C VAL A 523 27.41 5.92 -11.56
N VAL A 524 27.62 6.54 -10.39
CA VAL A 524 27.29 5.91 -9.10
C VAL A 524 25.78 6.02 -8.92
N THR A 525 25.05 5.00 -9.37
CA THR A 525 23.60 4.92 -9.15
C THR A 525 23.33 4.44 -7.72
N LEU A 526 23.14 5.39 -6.80
CA LEU A 526 22.27 5.18 -5.64
C LEU A 526 20.83 5.18 -6.18
N ARG A 527 20.33 4.00 -6.57
CA ARG A 527 18.91 3.81 -6.87
C ARG A 527 18.31 2.91 -5.79
N SER A 528 17.30 3.39 -5.09
CA SER A 528 16.32 2.50 -4.47
C SER A 528 15.76 1.65 -5.60
N ALA A 529 15.98 0.34 -5.54
CA ALA A 529 15.45 -0.55 -6.54
C ALA A 529 13.97 -0.81 -6.22
N ASP A 530 13.09 -0.08 -6.89
CA ASP A 530 11.70 -0.54 -7.02
C ASP A 530 11.75 -1.80 -7.87
N TYR A 531 11.35 -2.93 -7.27
CA TYR A 531 11.19 -4.17 -8.02
C TYR A 531 10.01 -3.95 -8.97
N SER A 532 10.25 -3.54 -10.22
CA SER A 532 9.25 -3.63 -11.27
C SER A 532 9.35 -5.02 -11.87
N ARG A 533 8.23 -5.73 -11.87
CA ARG A 533 8.16 -7.03 -12.54
C ARG A 533 7.94 -6.66 -14.00
N GLU A 534 8.92 -6.87 -14.88
CA GLU A 534 8.89 -6.48 -16.32
C GLU A 534 7.74 -7.11 -17.15
N ASN A 535 6.73 -7.71 -16.52
CA ASN A 535 5.57 -8.29 -17.19
C ASN A 535 4.28 -8.13 -16.36
N PHE A 536 4.16 -7.07 -15.57
CA PHE A 536 2.91 -6.65 -14.92
C PHE A 536 2.70 -5.17 -15.15
#